data_AF-A0A251N3J1-F1
#
_entry.id   AF-A0A251N3J1-F1
#
_cell.length_a   1.000
_cell.length_b   1.000
_cell.length_c   1.000
_cell.angle_alpha   90.00
_cell.angle_beta   90.00
_cell.angle_gamma   90.00
#
_symmetry.space_group_name_H-M   'P 1'
#
loop_
_entity.id
_entity.type
_entity.pdbx_description
1 polymer ?
#
loop_
_entity_poly.entity_id
_entity_poly.type
_entity_poly.pdbx_seq_one_letter_code
_entity_poly.pdbx_strand_id
1 'polypeptide(L)'
;MLPFQVKCHVGYVPSGQRVVGLSKLSRVADVFAKRLQEPQHLADEMCSALQHGIKPAGVAVVLQCLHIHFPKVESAFLDSDHQGWVELLVSSGSGVFENENANLWADFLNLLRFRGINVEKNRMRDSSDQHWCPSRFPSGAIAASKIESVNQGMVTAVASILRSLGEDPLRKELVGTPARFVKWLMNFQTTNLDMKLNGFVSDRVDPLKLNGDGCKEKKIHSELNLSFWSQCEHHLLPFYGVVHIGYLCTEGFNPIAKSLLQSIVCFYGYKLQVQERLTRQIAETASSLLGGDVIVVVEANHTCMISRGIEKFGSSTATIAVLGRFSTDPAARAKFLQSIPNTAVSGR
;
A
#
# COMPACT_ATOMS: atom_id res chain seq x y z
N MET A 1 2.62 27.00 -23.75
CA MET A 1 2.14 25.76 -24.42
C MET A 1 3.25 24.71 -24.47
N LEU A 2 4.02 24.54 -23.39
CA LEU A 2 5.03 23.48 -23.32
C LEU A 2 4.45 22.31 -22.53
N PRO A 3 4.82 21.07 -22.85
CA PRO A 3 4.37 19.91 -22.09
C PRO A 3 4.98 19.93 -20.69
N PHE A 4 4.21 19.49 -19.70
CA PHE A 4 4.72 19.15 -18.37
C PHE A 4 4.46 17.69 -18.07
N GLN A 5 5.39 17.08 -17.35
CA GLN A 5 5.22 15.73 -16.81
C GLN A 5 4.58 15.82 -15.43
N VAL A 6 3.65 14.91 -15.13
CA VAL A 6 2.93 14.91 -13.85
C VAL A 6 3.09 13.57 -13.15
N LYS A 7 3.46 13.59 -11.87
CA LYS A 7 3.15 12.52 -10.93
C LYS A 7 1.94 12.93 -10.10
N CYS A 8 0.86 12.17 -10.23
CA CYS A 8 -0.37 12.42 -9.51
C CYS A 8 -0.46 11.53 -8.28
N HIS A 9 -0.72 12.15 -7.12
CA HIS A 9 -1.02 11.48 -5.86
C HIS A 9 -2.46 11.78 -5.48
N VAL A 10 -3.23 10.75 -5.14
CA VAL A 10 -4.64 10.87 -4.78
C VAL A 10 -4.86 10.29 -3.40
N GLY A 11 -5.27 11.12 -2.45
CA GLY A 11 -5.83 10.71 -1.17
C GLY A 11 -7.35 10.69 -1.28
N TYR A 12 -8.02 9.67 -0.72
CA TYR A 12 -9.47 9.67 -0.63
C TYR A 12 -9.92 8.97 0.65
N VAL A 13 -11.01 9.46 1.25
CA VAL A 13 -11.63 8.83 2.43
C VAL A 13 -12.94 8.15 2.01
N PRO A 14 -13.02 6.81 1.99
CA PRO A 14 -14.23 6.08 1.64
C PRO A 14 -15.46 6.53 2.45
N SER A 15 -16.64 6.50 1.84
CA SER A 15 -17.92 6.73 2.52
C SER A 15 -18.93 5.64 2.18
N GLY A 16 -19.78 5.28 3.15
CA GLY A 16 -20.84 4.28 2.97
C GLY A 16 -20.35 2.90 2.57
N GLN A 17 -19.19 2.45 3.11
CA GLN A 17 -18.55 1.16 2.80
C GLN A 17 -18.17 0.95 1.32
N ARG A 18 -18.16 2.02 0.50
CA ARG A 18 -17.78 1.95 -0.91
C ARG A 18 -16.31 2.27 -1.10
N VAL A 19 -15.58 1.29 -1.61
CA VAL A 19 -14.17 1.40 -2.00
C VAL A 19 -14.09 1.56 -3.52
N VAL A 20 -13.22 2.45 -3.98
CA VAL A 20 -13.04 2.72 -5.41
C VAL A 20 -11.99 1.79 -5.98
N GLY A 21 -12.29 1.14 -7.10
CA GLY A 21 -11.28 0.37 -7.83
C GLY A 21 -10.14 1.28 -8.31
N LEU A 22 -8.90 0.92 -7.99
CA LEU A 22 -7.68 1.70 -8.25
C LEU A 22 -7.58 2.22 -9.70
N SER A 23 -7.98 1.40 -10.68
CA SER A 23 -7.95 1.79 -12.10
C SER A 23 -8.84 3.00 -12.42
N LYS A 24 -9.89 3.27 -11.64
CA LYS A 24 -10.74 4.45 -11.84
C LYS A 24 -10.01 5.75 -11.50
N LEU A 25 -9.20 5.76 -10.44
CA LEU A 25 -8.41 6.93 -10.04
C LEU A 25 -7.41 7.30 -11.14
N SER A 26 -6.67 6.32 -11.64
CA SER A 26 -5.71 6.50 -12.73
C SER A 26 -6.37 6.93 -14.05
N ARG A 27 -7.57 6.41 -14.36
CA ARG A 27 -8.33 6.83 -15.55
C ARG A 27 -8.76 8.28 -15.49
N VAL A 28 -9.17 8.78 -14.31
CA VAL A 28 -9.52 10.19 -14.15
C VAL A 28 -8.30 11.07 -14.44
N ALA A 29 -7.14 10.73 -13.86
CA ALA A 29 -5.89 11.44 -14.14
C ALA A 29 -5.56 11.49 -15.65
N ASP A 30 -5.67 10.35 -16.35
CA ASP A 30 -5.38 10.28 -17.79
C ASP A 30 -6.34 11.09 -18.67
N VAL A 31 -7.61 11.15 -18.29
CA VAL A 31 -8.62 11.90 -19.05
C VAL A 31 -8.34 13.39 -18.99
N PHE A 32 -8.00 13.92 -17.82
CA PHE A 32 -7.73 15.34 -17.64
C PHE A 32 -6.34 15.74 -18.12
N ALA A 33 -5.32 14.89 -17.95
CA ALA A 33 -3.95 15.18 -18.40
C ALA A 33 -3.81 15.26 -19.94
N LYS A 34 -4.78 14.74 -20.71
CA LYS A 34 -4.80 14.83 -22.18
C LYS A 34 -5.39 16.14 -22.72
N ARG A 35 -5.87 17.02 -21.84
CA ARG A 35 -6.45 18.32 -22.21
C ARG A 35 -5.41 19.42 -22.09
N LEU A 36 -5.68 20.56 -22.72
CA LEU A 36 -4.89 21.76 -22.46
C LEU A 36 -5.14 22.20 -21.02
N GLN A 37 -4.12 22.13 -20.16
CA GLN A 37 -4.26 22.44 -18.74
C GLN A 37 -3.07 23.24 -18.19
N GLU A 38 -3.35 24.03 -17.16
CA GLU A 38 -2.36 24.49 -16.20
C GLU A 38 -2.31 23.49 -15.02
N PRO A 39 -1.14 23.25 -14.38
CA PRO A 39 -1.02 22.40 -13.20
C PRO A 39 -2.11 22.55 -12.13
N GLN A 40 -2.40 23.78 -11.68
CA GLN A 40 -3.38 23.99 -10.61
C GLN A 40 -4.79 23.61 -11.07
N HIS A 41 -5.19 24.08 -12.26
CA HIS A 41 -6.51 23.75 -12.82
C HIS A 41 -6.68 22.24 -13.06
N LEU A 42 -5.63 21.53 -13.47
CA LEU A 42 -5.62 20.07 -13.56
C LEU A 42 -5.91 19.41 -12.20
N ALA A 43 -5.27 19.88 -11.12
CA ALA A 43 -5.51 19.36 -9.78
C ALA A 43 -6.97 19.57 -9.34
N ASP A 44 -7.53 20.76 -9.60
CA ASP A 44 -8.90 21.12 -9.24
C ASP A 44 -9.95 20.32 -10.01
N GLU A 45 -9.79 20.16 -11.33
CA GLU A 45 -10.70 19.35 -12.14
C GLU A 45 -10.68 17.88 -11.72
N MET A 46 -9.49 17.33 -11.45
CA MET A 46 -9.34 15.97 -10.97
C MET A 46 -9.99 15.78 -9.60
N CYS A 47 -9.74 16.69 -8.66
CA CYS A 47 -10.33 16.66 -7.32
C CYS A 47 -11.86 16.71 -7.39
N SER A 48 -12.41 17.66 -8.16
CA SER A 48 -13.85 17.81 -8.37
C SER A 48 -14.47 16.58 -9.04
N ALA A 49 -13.86 16.04 -10.09
CA ALA A 49 -14.38 14.87 -10.78
C ALA A 49 -14.40 13.63 -9.90
N LEU A 50 -13.35 13.43 -9.08
CA LEU A 50 -13.29 12.34 -8.11
C LEU A 50 -14.35 12.53 -7.02
N GLN A 51 -14.50 13.73 -6.45
CA GLN A 51 -15.52 14.00 -5.43
C GLN A 51 -16.93 13.71 -5.95
N HIS A 52 -17.29 14.19 -7.15
CA HIS A 52 -18.62 13.99 -7.72
C HIS A 52 -18.87 12.55 -8.19
N GLY A 53 -17.85 11.90 -8.79
CA GLY A 53 -17.98 10.56 -9.35
C GLY A 53 -17.96 9.44 -8.30
N ILE A 54 -17.16 9.60 -7.24
CA ILE A 54 -17.03 8.60 -6.18
C ILE A 54 -17.99 8.89 -5.01
N LYS A 55 -18.25 10.17 -4.74
CA LYS A 55 -18.92 10.67 -3.53
C LYS A 55 -18.28 10.14 -2.24
N PRO A 56 -16.96 10.31 -2.05
CA PRO A 56 -16.27 9.95 -0.83
C PRO A 56 -16.56 11.00 0.27
N ALA A 57 -16.09 10.74 1.49
CA ALA A 57 -16.11 11.77 2.55
C ALA A 57 -15.18 12.94 2.19
N GLY A 58 -14.12 12.68 1.41
CA GLY A 58 -13.32 13.71 0.78
C GLY A 58 -12.24 13.13 -0.14
N VAL A 59 -11.66 14.00 -0.95
CA VAL A 59 -10.55 13.72 -1.88
C VAL A 59 -9.48 14.79 -1.71
N ALA A 60 -8.22 14.38 -1.78
CA ALA A 60 -7.07 15.24 -1.96
C ALA A 60 -6.32 14.81 -3.21
N VAL A 61 -5.89 15.78 -4.01
CA VAL A 61 -5.03 15.59 -5.17
C VAL A 61 -3.78 16.42 -4.96
N VAL A 62 -2.61 15.80 -5.12
CA VAL A 62 -1.31 16.48 -5.13
C VAL A 62 -0.60 16.10 -6.42
N LEU A 63 -0.20 17.09 -7.20
CA LEU A 63 0.53 16.89 -8.45
C LEU A 63 1.96 17.41 -8.30
N GLN A 64 2.93 16.56 -8.58
CA GLN A 64 4.31 16.97 -8.82
C GLN A 64 4.49 17.14 -10.33
N CYS A 65 4.66 18.37 -10.76
CA CYS A 65 4.78 18.77 -12.15
C CYS A 65 6.22 19.13 -12.48
N LEU A 66 6.78 18.55 -13.54
CA LEU A 66 8.05 18.99 -14.12
C LEU A 66 7.78 19.70 -15.43
N HIS A 67 8.20 20.96 -15.54
CA HIS A 67 8.03 21.79 -16.73
C HIS A 67 9.37 22.40 -17.17
N ILE A 68 9.54 22.67 -18.47
CA ILE A 68 10.77 23.27 -19.00
C ILE A 68 10.88 24.72 -18.53
N HIS A 69 12.05 25.14 -18.03
CA HIS A 69 12.27 26.53 -17.63
C HIS A 69 12.25 27.45 -18.86
N PHE A 70 11.50 28.56 -18.79
CA PHE A 70 11.54 29.60 -19.82
C PHE A 70 12.51 30.69 -19.34
N PRO A 71 13.67 30.89 -19.98
CA PRO A 71 14.54 32.00 -19.60
C PRO A 71 13.78 33.30 -19.86
N LYS A 72 13.71 34.19 -18.86
CA LYS A 72 13.38 35.59 -19.15
C LYS A 72 14.47 36.09 -20.10
N VAL A 73 14.09 36.82 -21.15
CA VAL A 73 15.01 37.28 -22.21
C VAL A 73 16.23 38.05 -21.64
N GLU A 74 16.09 38.66 -20.45
CA GLU A 74 17.17 39.37 -19.75
C GLU A 74 18.11 38.47 -18.91
N SER A 75 17.67 37.28 -18.46
CA SER A 75 18.46 36.40 -17.58
C SER A 75 19.18 35.26 -18.32
N ALA A 76 18.96 35.13 -19.63
CA ALA A 76 19.58 34.10 -20.47
C ALA A 76 21.12 34.27 -20.63
N PHE A 77 21.68 35.41 -20.23
CA PHE A 77 23.09 35.74 -20.45
C PHE A 77 23.95 35.77 -19.17
N LEU A 78 23.38 35.56 -17.97
CA LEU A 78 24.11 35.78 -16.70
C LEU A 78 24.07 34.62 -15.69
N ASP A 79 23.24 33.59 -15.86
CA ASP A 79 23.14 32.48 -14.90
C ASP A 79 23.76 31.18 -15.47
N SER A 80 24.80 30.66 -14.82
CA SER A 80 25.47 29.41 -15.20
C SER A 80 24.75 28.12 -14.74
N ASP A 81 23.67 28.26 -13.97
CA ASP A 81 22.93 27.14 -13.35
C ASP A 81 21.56 26.92 -14.04
N HIS A 82 21.57 26.73 -15.36
CA HIS A 82 20.35 26.35 -16.10
C HIS A 82 19.94 24.90 -15.82
N GLN A 83 19.27 24.66 -14.68
CA GLN A 83 18.42 23.47 -14.55
C GLN A 83 17.25 23.63 -15.55
N GLY A 84 17.31 22.92 -16.68
CA GLY A 84 16.33 23.01 -17.76
C GLY A 84 14.89 22.60 -17.38
N TRP A 85 14.68 22.09 -16.16
CA TRP A 85 13.38 21.67 -15.64
C TRP A 85 13.11 22.34 -14.29
N VAL A 86 11.91 22.91 -14.16
CA VAL A 86 11.34 23.44 -12.92
C VAL A 86 10.36 22.42 -12.38
N GLU A 87 10.50 22.07 -11.10
CA GLU A 87 9.52 21.28 -10.36
C GLU A 87 8.52 22.23 -9.68
N LEU A 88 7.23 21.97 -9.90
CA LEU A 88 6.11 22.67 -9.29
C LEU A 88 5.24 21.64 -8.56
N LEU A 89 4.86 21.96 -7.33
CA LEU A 89 3.88 21.18 -6.59
C LEU A 89 2.57 21.97 -6.52
N VAL A 90 1.46 21.32 -6.86
CA VAL A 90 0.11 21.88 -6.71
C VAL A 90 -0.78 20.88 -5.99
N SER A 91 -1.74 21.41 -5.23
CA SER A 91 -2.68 20.61 -4.44
C SER A 91 -4.11 21.11 -4.60
N SER A 92 -5.06 20.19 -4.43
CA SER A 92 -6.49 20.49 -4.40
C SER A 92 -7.21 19.52 -3.46
N GLY A 93 -8.17 20.01 -2.70
CA GLY A 93 -8.90 19.25 -1.68
C GLY A 93 -10.41 19.47 -1.76
N SER A 94 -11.19 18.44 -1.39
CA SER A 94 -12.65 18.51 -1.32
C SER A 94 -13.22 17.64 -0.19
N GLY A 95 -14.39 18.01 0.35
CA GLY A 95 -14.99 17.35 1.50
C GLY A 95 -14.14 17.50 2.76
N VAL A 96 -13.80 16.39 3.43
CA VAL A 96 -12.93 16.43 4.63
C VAL A 96 -11.51 16.95 4.39
N PHE A 97 -11.13 17.20 3.13
CA PHE A 97 -9.88 17.84 2.73
C PHE A 97 -10.03 19.31 2.28
N GLU A 98 -11.20 19.95 2.43
CA GLU A 98 -11.37 21.37 2.04
C GLU A 98 -10.48 22.33 2.83
N ASN A 99 -10.22 22.02 4.11
CA ASN A 99 -9.30 22.79 4.93
C ASN A 99 -7.91 22.14 4.86
N GLU A 100 -6.94 22.82 4.24
CA GLU A 100 -5.55 22.35 4.12
C GLU A 100 -4.88 22.06 5.48
N ASN A 101 -5.37 22.67 6.57
CA ASN A 101 -4.89 22.43 7.93
C ASN A 101 -5.58 21.23 8.62
N ALA A 102 -6.46 20.50 7.93
CA ALA A 102 -7.11 19.33 8.49
C ALA A 102 -6.10 18.22 8.78
N ASN A 103 -6.29 17.50 9.89
CA ASN A 103 -5.42 16.38 10.29
C ASN A 103 -5.25 15.31 9.19
N LEU A 104 -6.23 15.15 8.31
CA LEU A 104 -6.18 14.21 7.21
C LEU A 104 -5.19 14.63 6.11
N TRP A 105 -4.97 15.93 5.90
CA TRP A 105 -3.89 16.40 5.03
C TRP A 105 -2.53 16.03 5.60
N ALA A 106 -2.33 16.22 6.91
CA ALA A 106 -1.10 15.80 7.56
C ALA A 106 -0.89 14.29 7.43
N ASP A 107 -1.93 13.47 7.64
CA ASP A 107 -1.85 12.02 7.44
C ASP A 107 -1.46 11.70 5.98
N PHE A 108 -2.14 12.30 4.99
CA PHE A 108 -1.85 12.08 3.56
C PHE A 108 -0.42 12.51 3.18
N LEU A 109 0.03 13.69 3.62
CA LEU A 109 1.37 14.19 3.34
C LEU A 109 2.44 13.30 4.00
N ASN A 110 2.22 12.81 5.22
CA ASN A 110 3.15 11.86 5.83
C ASN A 110 3.22 10.53 5.05
N LEU A 111 2.11 10.08 4.44
CA LEU A 111 2.14 8.93 3.52
C LEU A 111 3.01 9.20 2.28
N LEU A 112 3.00 10.42 1.74
CA LEU A 112 3.86 10.78 0.61
C LEU A 112 5.34 10.85 1.01
N ARG A 113 5.63 11.36 2.22
CA ARG A 113 7.02 11.55 2.71
C ARG A 113 7.84 10.27 2.75
N PHE A 114 7.28 9.15 3.21
CA PHE A 114 8.06 7.90 3.24
C PHE A 114 8.34 7.31 1.85
N ARG A 115 7.65 7.77 0.81
CA ARG A 115 7.98 7.46 -0.60
C ARG A 115 9.04 8.38 -1.18
N GLY A 116 9.68 9.21 -0.34
CA GLY A 116 10.66 10.18 -0.76
C GLY A 116 10.04 11.40 -1.44
N ILE A 117 8.72 11.58 -1.35
CA ILE A 117 8.03 12.76 -1.88
C ILE A 117 7.97 13.78 -0.75
N ASN A 118 8.93 14.70 -0.73
CA ASN A 118 8.95 15.78 0.22
C ASN A 118 8.29 17.02 -0.38
N VAL A 119 7.10 17.37 0.11
CA VAL A 119 6.34 18.54 -0.32
C VAL A 119 7.05 19.87 0.05
N GLU A 120 8.06 19.84 0.92
CA GLU A 120 8.71 21.03 1.47
C GLU A 120 10.15 21.30 1.00
N LYS A 121 10.79 20.51 0.11
CA LYS A 121 12.14 20.86 -0.40
C LYS A 121 12.55 20.14 -1.70
N ASN A 122 12.98 20.94 -2.67
CA ASN A 122 13.65 20.58 -3.93
C ASN A 122 15.08 20.06 -3.72
N ARG A 123 15.43 18.90 -4.30
CA ARG A 123 16.51 18.74 -5.31
C ARG A 123 16.92 17.27 -5.57
N MET A 124 17.07 17.02 -6.87
CA MET A 124 17.94 16.09 -7.60
C MET A 124 17.61 14.59 -7.67
N ARG A 125 17.65 14.15 -8.93
CA ARG A 125 17.43 12.84 -9.53
C ARG A 125 18.80 12.20 -9.79
N ASP A 126 18.91 10.89 -9.68
CA ASP A 126 19.85 10.14 -10.53
C ASP A 126 19.30 8.75 -10.87
N SER A 127 19.58 8.36 -12.11
CA SER A 127 19.16 7.14 -12.77
C SER A 127 20.16 6.02 -12.57
N SER A 128 19.68 4.82 -12.27
CA SER A 128 20.25 3.58 -12.83
C SER A 128 19.26 2.44 -12.66
N ASP A 129 18.96 1.77 -13.78
CA ASP A 129 18.20 0.52 -13.83
C ASP A 129 18.83 -0.57 -12.94
N GLN A 130 18.00 -1.27 -12.17
CA GLN A 130 18.31 -2.64 -11.73
C GLN A 130 17.09 -3.53 -11.88
N HIS A 131 17.31 -4.63 -12.61
CA HIS A 131 16.35 -5.69 -12.85
C HIS A 131 16.11 -6.47 -11.55
N TRP A 132 14.87 -6.47 -11.08
CA TRP A 132 14.45 -7.28 -9.94
C TRP A 132 14.08 -8.69 -10.40
N CYS A 133 14.93 -9.67 -10.09
CA CYS A 133 14.64 -11.10 -10.27
C CYS A 133 14.71 -11.81 -8.90
N PRO A 134 13.58 -12.26 -8.33
CA PRO A 134 13.58 -12.94 -7.04
C PRO A 134 13.85 -14.43 -7.26
N SER A 135 15.12 -14.81 -7.40
CA SER A 135 15.53 -16.21 -7.28
C SER A 135 16.75 -16.31 -6.38
N ARG A 136 16.50 -16.35 -5.06
CA ARG A 136 17.31 -17.00 -4.01
C ARG A 136 16.62 -16.80 -2.66
N PHE A 137 15.95 -17.83 -2.17
CA PHE A 137 15.65 -17.98 -0.75
C PHE A 137 16.77 -18.83 -0.10
N PRO A 138 17.15 -18.57 1.17
CA PRO A 138 18.04 -19.45 1.91
C PRO A 138 17.32 -20.77 2.20
N SER A 139 18.00 -21.90 1.99
CA SER A 139 17.57 -23.21 2.45
C SER A 139 17.45 -23.22 3.97
N GLY A 140 16.24 -23.12 4.48
CA GLY A 140 15.86 -23.41 5.86
C GLY A 140 14.75 -24.46 5.86
N ALA A 141 14.93 -25.50 6.67
CA ALA A 141 14.20 -26.77 6.64
C ALA A 141 12.68 -26.63 6.52
N ILE A 142 12.12 -27.24 5.46
CA ILE A 142 10.69 -27.48 5.32
C ILE A 142 10.34 -28.67 6.23
N ALA A 143 9.55 -28.42 7.27
CA ALA A 143 8.79 -29.48 7.92
C ALA A 143 7.85 -30.08 6.87
N ALA A 144 8.03 -31.37 6.57
CA ALA A 144 7.22 -32.10 5.61
C ALA A 144 5.76 -32.17 6.09
N SER A 145 4.91 -31.27 5.60
CA SER A 145 3.47 -31.46 5.66
C SER A 145 3.06 -32.50 4.61
N LYS A 146 2.19 -33.43 5.01
CA LYS A 146 1.56 -34.48 4.17
C LYS A 146 1.33 -33.98 2.73
N ILE A 147 1.78 -34.77 1.76
CA ILE A 147 1.44 -34.59 0.35
C ILE A 147 -0.07 -34.78 0.22
N GLU A 148 -0.83 -33.68 0.23
CA GLU A 148 -2.19 -33.71 -0.27
C GLU A 148 -2.17 -34.05 -1.76
N SER A 149 -3.06 -34.93 -2.17
CA SER A 149 -3.23 -35.29 -3.58
C SER A 149 -3.58 -34.04 -4.37
N VAL A 150 -2.79 -33.74 -5.40
CA VAL A 150 -3.01 -32.57 -6.27
C VAL A 150 -4.42 -32.70 -6.87
N ASN A 151 -5.25 -31.66 -6.70
CA ASN A 151 -6.62 -31.66 -7.22
C ASN A 151 -6.60 -31.77 -8.76
N GLN A 152 -6.89 -32.97 -9.26
CA GLN A 152 -6.81 -33.29 -10.69
C GLN A 152 -7.79 -32.46 -11.54
N GLY A 153 -8.93 -32.06 -10.96
CA GLY A 153 -9.89 -31.17 -11.61
C GLY A 153 -9.28 -29.80 -11.90
N MET A 154 -8.57 -29.23 -10.92
CA MET A 154 -7.88 -27.94 -11.09
C MET A 154 -6.73 -28.03 -12.09
N VAL A 155 -5.96 -29.13 -12.07
CA VAL A 155 -4.87 -29.34 -13.04
C VAL A 155 -5.43 -29.37 -14.46
N THR A 156 -6.54 -30.07 -14.66
CA THR A 156 -7.24 -30.14 -15.95
C THR A 156 -7.76 -28.76 -16.38
N ALA A 157 -8.31 -27.98 -15.45
CA ALA A 157 -8.75 -26.61 -15.73
C ALA A 157 -7.60 -25.71 -16.18
N VAL A 158 -6.43 -25.77 -15.53
CA VAL A 158 -5.25 -24.97 -15.91
C VAL A 158 -4.70 -25.40 -17.27
N ALA A 159 -4.67 -26.71 -17.56
CA ALA A 159 -4.31 -27.19 -18.89
C ALA A 159 -5.28 -26.70 -19.98
N SER A 160 -6.58 -26.63 -19.65
CA SER A 160 -7.60 -26.06 -20.54
C SER A 160 -7.39 -24.57 -20.80
N ILE A 161 -7.00 -23.80 -19.77
CA ILE A 161 -6.62 -22.39 -19.91
C ILE A 161 -5.44 -22.25 -20.88
N LEU A 162 -4.37 -23.02 -20.69
CA LEU A 162 -3.20 -22.99 -21.59
C LEU A 162 -3.60 -23.26 -23.05
N ARG A 163 -4.42 -24.29 -23.29
CA ARG A 163 -4.93 -24.61 -24.63
C ARG A 163 -5.76 -23.46 -25.21
N SER A 164 -6.59 -22.84 -24.39
CA SER A 164 -7.44 -21.71 -24.80
C SER A 164 -6.64 -20.46 -25.14
N LEU A 165 -5.43 -20.32 -24.57
CA LEU A 165 -4.47 -19.27 -24.92
C LEU A 165 -3.69 -19.57 -26.22
N GLY A 166 -3.89 -20.74 -26.83
CA GLY A 166 -3.16 -21.18 -28.02
C GLY A 166 -1.84 -21.89 -27.73
N GLU A 167 -1.52 -22.18 -26.47
CA GLU A 167 -0.34 -22.96 -26.10
C GLU A 167 -0.61 -24.47 -26.21
N ASP A 168 0.44 -25.25 -26.53
CA ASP A 168 0.42 -26.71 -26.41
C ASP A 168 0.80 -27.13 -24.98
N PRO A 169 -0.13 -27.64 -24.15
CA PRO A 169 0.19 -28.07 -22.79
C PRO A 169 1.13 -29.29 -22.74
N LEU A 170 1.30 -30.01 -23.85
CA LEU A 170 2.18 -31.18 -23.97
C LEU A 170 3.61 -30.81 -24.36
N ARG A 171 3.90 -29.54 -24.69
CA ARG A 171 5.28 -29.12 -24.98
C ARG A 171 6.15 -29.26 -23.73
N LYS A 172 7.42 -29.61 -23.96
CA LYS A 172 8.39 -30.02 -22.92
C LYS A 172 8.42 -29.11 -21.70
N GLU A 173 8.31 -27.79 -21.87
CA GLU A 173 8.39 -26.82 -20.77
C GLU A 173 7.07 -26.65 -19.99
N LEU A 174 5.91 -26.98 -20.61
CA LEU A 174 4.57 -26.79 -20.03
C LEU A 174 3.96 -28.03 -19.40
N VAL A 175 4.45 -29.24 -19.69
CA VAL A 175 3.89 -30.49 -19.15
C VAL A 175 3.70 -30.42 -17.62
N GLY A 176 4.65 -29.82 -16.89
CA GLY A 176 4.55 -29.64 -15.45
C GLY A 176 3.86 -28.35 -14.99
N THR A 177 3.57 -27.41 -15.88
CA THR A 177 3.04 -26.07 -15.53
C THR A 177 1.69 -26.15 -14.83
N PRO A 178 0.69 -26.92 -15.31
CA PRO A 178 -0.60 -27.03 -14.62
C PRO A 178 -0.47 -27.49 -13.16
N ALA A 179 0.32 -28.55 -12.91
CA ALA A 179 0.53 -29.05 -11.55
C ALA A 179 1.29 -28.04 -10.67
N ARG A 180 2.33 -27.38 -11.19
CA ARG A 180 3.07 -26.33 -10.46
C ARG A 180 2.17 -25.14 -10.12
N PHE A 181 1.34 -24.70 -11.05
CA PHE A 181 0.42 -23.58 -10.85
C PHE A 181 -0.64 -23.92 -9.80
N VAL A 182 -1.27 -25.09 -9.90
CA VAL A 182 -2.24 -25.54 -8.90
C VAL A 182 -1.59 -25.64 -7.53
N LYS A 183 -0.42 -26.29 -7.42
CA LYS A 183 0.31 -26.40 -6.14
C LYS A 183 0.59 -25.04 -5.53
N TRP A 184 1.02 -24.06 -6.32
CA TRP A 184 1.22 -22.69 -5.85
C TRP A 184 -0.09 -22.02 -5.43
N LEU A 185 -1.17 -22.18 -6.21
CA LEU A 185 -2.49 -21.61 -5.92
C LEU A 185 -3.08 -22.19 -4.62
N MET A 186 -2.82 -23.46 -4.32
CA MET A 186 -3.25 -24.10 -3.06
C MET A 186 -2.59 -23.48 -1.83
N ASN A 187 -1.45 -22.77 -1.96
CA ASN A 187 -0.87 -22.03 -0.82
C ASN A 187 -1.81 -20.92 -0.29
N PHE A 188 -2.81 -20.50 -1.08
CA PHE A 188 -3.84 -19.53 -0.69
C PHE A 188 -5.08 -20.20 -0.08
N GLN A 189 -5.15 -21.53 -0.07
CA GLN A 189 -6.18 -22.27 0.66
C GLN A 189 -5.80 -22.29 2.14
N THR A 190 -6.38 -21.33 2.87
CA THR A 190 -6.57 -21.34 4.33
C THR A 190 -5.44 -21.96 5.16
N THR A 191 -4.44 -21.14 5.50
CA THR A 191 -3.65 -21.40 6.72
C THR A 191 -4.55 -21.26 7.93
N ASN A 192 -4.53 -22.19 8.87
CA ASN A 192 -5.34 -22.08 10.08
C ASN A 192 -4.67 -21.07 11.04
N LEU A 193 -5.21 -19.84 11.12
CA LEU A 193 -4.68 -18.80 12.02
C LEU A 193 -4.77 -19.24 13.49
N ASP A 194 -5.80 -20.02 13.82
CA ASP A 194 -6.10 -20.44 15.19
C ASP A 194 -4.95 -21.27 15.78
N MET A 195 -4.27 -22.10 14.98
CA MET A 195 -3.10 -22.87 15.46
C MET A 195 -1.93 -21.98 15.90
N LYS A 196 -1.73 -20.82 15.27
CA LYS A 196 -0.66 -19.87 15.65
C LYS A 196 -1.09 -18.92 16.76
N LEU A 197 -2.36 -18.54 16.81
CA LEU A 197 -2.89 -17.67 17.84
C LEU A 197 -3.10 -18.39 19.18
N ASN A 198 -3.55 -19.65 19.17
CA ASN A 198 -3.83 -20.41 20.40
C ASN A 198 -2.58 -20.59 21.26
N GLY A 199 -1.40 -20.77 20.67
CA GLY A 199 -0.13 -20.84 21.42
C GLY A 199 0.23 -19.51 22.11
N PHE A 200 -0.18 -18.37 21.56
CA PHE A 200 0.05 -17.06 22.16
C PHE A 200 -1.01 -16.69 23.21
N VAL A 201 -2.27 -17.07 22.97
CA VAL A 201 -3.37 -16.84 23.90
C VAL A 201 -3.22 -17.71 25.15
N SER A 202 -2.74 -18.96 25.03
CA SER A 202 -2.45 -19.83 26.18
C SER A 202 -1.36 -19.27 27.11
N ASP A 203 -0.37 -18.56 26.58
CA ASP A 203 0.70 -17.91 27.38
C ASP A 203 0.23 -16.62 28.07
N ARG A 204 -0.97 -16.12 27.71
CA ARG A 204 -1.56 -14.89 28.25
C ARG A 204 -2.93 -15.11 28.89
N VAL A 205 -3.24 -16.34 29.35
CA VAL A 205 -4.40 -16.61 30.20
C VAL A 205 -4.16 -16.02 31.59
N ASP A 206 -4.05 -14.70 31.64
CA ASP A 206 -4.49 -13.89 32.76
C ASP A 206 -5.21 -12.69 32.13
N PRO A 207 -6.49 -12.87 31.74
CA PRO A 207 -7.25 -11.79 31.14
C PRO A 207 -7.40 -10.68 32.19
N LEU A 208 -6.89 -9.50 31.87
CA LEU A 208 -7.50 -8.23 32.26
C LEU A 208 -7.92 -8.14 33.73
N LYS A 209 -6.99 -8.30 34.69
CA LYS A 209 -7.13 -7.60 35.97
C LYS A 209 -6.74 -6.13 35.77
N LEU A 210 -7.62 -5.38 35.11
CA LEU A 210 -7.58 -3.91 35.12
C LEU A 210 -8.13 -3.42 36.47
N ASN A 211 -7.46 -3.75 37.56
CA ASN A 211 -7.65 -3.07 38.84
C ASN A 211 -6.53 -2.03 38.96
N GLY A 212 -6.84 -0.80 38.59
CA GLY A 212 -5.90 0.31 38.72
C GLY A 212 -6.36 1.51 37.91
N ASP A 213 -7.26 2.28 38.51
CA ASP A 213 -7.62 3.65 38.15
C ASP A 213 -6.38 4.55 38.28
N GLY A 214 -5.49 4.46 37.29
CA GLY A 214 -4.24 5.20 37.23
C GLY A 214 -3.89 5.43 35.77
N CYS A 215 -3.97 6.68 35.34
CA CYS A 215 -3.60 7.19 34.03
C CYS A 215 -2.09 6.97 33.76
N LYS A 216 -1.66 5.72 33.58
CA LYS A 216 -0.31 5.40 33.13
C LYS A 216 -0.19 5.79 31.66
N GLU A 217 0.84 6.56 31.34
CA GLU A 217 1.09 7.02 29.97
C GLU A 217 1.34 5.80 29.07
N LYS A 218 0.47 5.61 28.06
CA LYS A 218 0.67 4.58 27.04
C LYS A 218 1.66 5.09 26.00
N LYS A 219 2.68 4.29 25.68
CA LYS A 219 3.69 4.61 24.65
C LYS A 219 3.33 3.92 23.33
N ILE A 220 3.70 4.55 22.21
CA ILE A 220 3.58 3.96 20.88
C ILE A 220 4.71 2.97 20.68
N HIS A 221 4.35 1.72 20.40
CA HIS A 221 5.24 0.68 19.89
C HIS A 221 4.96 0.46 18.41
N SER A 222 5.96 0.05 17.63
CA SER A 222 5.82 -0.08 16.18
C SER A 222 6.60 -1.26 15.64
N GLU A 223 5.95 -2.07 14.82
CA GLU A 223 6.57 -3.08 13.98
C GLU A 223 6.45 -2.65 12.52
N LEU A 224 7.59 -2.39 11.90
CA LEU A 224 7.68 -1.79 10.57
C LEU A 224 8.24 -2.80 9.56
N ASN A 225 7.91 -2.61 8.28
CA ASN A 225 8.43 -3.40 7.16
C ASN A 225 8.09 -4.90 7.27
N LEU A 226 6.85 -5.23 7.61
CA LEU A 226 6.36 -6.61 7.58
C LEU A 226 5.97 -6.97 6.15
N SER A 227 6.85 -7.67 5.43
CA SER A 227 6.63 -8.01 4.02
C SER A 227 5.43 -8.96 3.84
N PHE A 228 4.69 -8.76 2.76
CA PHE A 228 3.58 -9.62 2.39
C PHE A 228 3.40 -9.74 0.87
N TRP A 229 2.70 -10.81 0.48
CA TRP A 229 2.26 -11.08 -0.89
C TRP A 229 0.81 -11.52 -0.81
N SER A 230 0.01 -11.11 -1.80
CA SER A 230 -1.40 -11.46 -1.87
C SER A 230 -1.88 -11.52 -3.33
N GLN A 231 -3.12 -11.96 -3.54
CA GLN A 231 -3.74 -12.05 -4.85
C GLN A 231 -4.94 -11.11 -4.93
N CYS A 232 -4.96 -10.24 -5.94
CA CYS A 232 -6.08 -9.35 -6.17
C CYS A 232 -7.29 -10.18 -6.60
N GLU A 233 -8.37 -10.16 -5.80
CA GLU A 233 -9.56 -11.00 -6.07
C GLU A 233 -10.23 -10.70 -7.42
N HIS A 234 -10.06 -9.49 -7.94
CA HIS A 234 -10.63 -9.08 -9.23
C HIS A 234 -9.98 -9.73 -10.45
N HIS A 235 -8.71 -10.12 -10.35
CA HIS A 235 -7.92 -10.56 -11.51
C HIS A 235 -7.06 -11.80 -11.24
N LEU A 236 -7.03 -12.29 -10.01
CA LEU A 236 -6.12 -13.35 -9.53
C LEU A 236 -4.64 -13.04 -9.79
N LEU A 237 -4.32 -11.75 -9.93
CA LEU A 237 -2.97 -11.25 -10.17
C LEU A 237 -2.33 -10.80 -8.84
N PRO A 238 -1.03 -11.03 -8.63
CA PRO A 238 -0.37 -10.68 -7.38
C PRO A 238 -0.39 -9.18 -7.06
N PHE A 239 -0.47 -8.85 -5.77
CA PHE A 239 -0.03 -7.57 -5.24
C PHE A 239 0.83 -7.83 -4.00
N TYR A 240 1.84 -6.99 -3.79
CA TYR A 240 2.87 -7.23 -2.78
C TYR A 240 3.40 -5.92 -2.22
N GLY A 241 3.93 -5.97 -1.01
CA GLY A 241 4.53 -4.82 -0.37
C GLY A 241 4.76 -5.05 1.11
N VAL A 242 4.51 -4.03 1.92
CA VAL A 242 4.85 -4.00 3.34
C VAL A 242 3.67 -3.54 4.20
N VAL A 243 3.64 -4.04 5.43
CA VAL A 243 2.72 -3.62 6.48
C VAL A 243 3.52 -2.99 7.62
N HIS A 244 3.00 -1.88 8.14
CA HIS A 244 3.49 -1.18 9.33
C HIS A 244 2.37 -1.20 10.37
N ILE A 245 2.69 -1.65 11.58
CA ILE A 245 1.72 -1.79 12.67
C ILE A 245 2.21 -0.98 13.86
N GLY A 246 1.41 -0.01 14.29
CA GLY A 246 1.61 0.76 15.52
C GLY A 246 0.54 0.41 16.54
N TYR A 247 0.92 0.35 17.82
CA TYR A 247 -0.03 0.09 18.91
C TYR A 247 0.38 0.80 20.20
N LEU A 248 -0.61 1.10 21.05
CA LEU A 248 -0.36 1.71 22.37
C LEU A 248 -0.33 0.64 23.47
N CYS A 249 0.77 0.58 24.21
CA CYS A 249 0.88 -0.28 25.40
C CYS A 249 1.27 0.52 26.64
N THR A 250 0.82 0.03 27.80
CA THR A 250 1.19 0.56 29.11
C THR A 250 2.63 0.15 29.45
N GLU A 251 3.37 1.05 30.12
CA GLU A 251 4.72 0.73 30.61
C GLU A 251 4.73 -0.53 31.49
N GLY A 252 5.73 -1.40 31.26
CA GLY A 252 5.89 -2.68 31.96
C GLY A 252 5.22 -3.88 31.28
N PHE A 253 4.46 -3.67 30.21
CA PHE A 253 3.91 -4.76 29.40
C PHE A 253 4.92 -5.22 28.35
N ASN A 254 5.15 -6.54 28.25
CA ASN A 254 6.09 -7.08 27.27
C ASN A 254 5.55 -6.83 25.85
N PRO A 255 6.33 -6.15 24.98
CA PRO A 255 5.93 -5.92 23.60
C PRO A 255 5.69 -7.25 22.89
N ILE A 256 4.68 -7.28 22.02
CA ILE A 256 4.36 -8.49 21.25
C ILE A 256 5.54 -8.84 20.35
N ALA A 257 5.87 -10.13 20.26
CA ALA A 257 6.89 -10.60 19.33
C ALA A 257 6.51 -10.26 17.89
N LYS A 258 7.43 -9.61 17.16
CA LYS A 258 7.32 -9.31 15.72
C LYS A 258 6.84 -10.51 14.89
N SER A 259 7.21 -11.72 15.26
CA SER A 259 6.81 -12.98 14.62
C SER A 259 5.29 -13.24 14.66
N LEU A 260 4.60 -12.80 15.71
CA LEU A 260 3.14 -12.92 15.81
C LEU A 260 2.46 -11.97 14.82
N LEU A 261 2.86 -10.70 14.82
CA LEU A 261 2.32 -9.70 13.90
C LEU A 261 2.63 -10.06 12.44
N GLN A 262 3.83 -10.57 12.16
CA GLN A 262 4.17 -11.13 10.84
C GLN A 262 3.27 -12.33 10.48
N SER A 263 2.88 -13.16 11.44
CA SER A 263 1.98 -14.29 11.18
C SER A 263 0.56 -13.83 10.82
N ILE A 264 0.05 -12.77 11.46
CA ILE A 264 -1.23 -12.15 11.10
C ILE A 264 -1.17 -11.58 9.68
N VAL A 265 -0.11 -10.83 9.37
CA VAL A 265 0.14 -10.28 8.02
C VAL A 265 0.19 -11.39 6.98
N CYS A 266 0.95 -12.45 7.21
CA CYS A 266 1.02 -13.59 6.30
C CYS A 266 -0.35 -14.26 6.11
N PHE A 267 -1.09 -14.52 7.19
CA PHE A 267 -2.40 -15.17 7.10
C PHE A 267 -3.39 -14.40 6.22
N TYR A 268 -3.46 -13.08 6.37
CA TYR A 268 -4.34 -12.28 5.51
C TYR A 268 -3.77 -12.04 4.11
N GLY A 269 -2.44 -12.07 3.95
CA GLY A 269 -1.76 -12.01 2.65
C GLY A 269 -2.06 -13.22 1.77
N TYR A 270 -2.03 -14.44 2.32
CA TYR A 270 -2.35 -15.69 1.59
C TYR A 270 -3.86 -15.91 1.37
N LYS A 271 -4.54 -14.89 0.82
CA LYS A 271 -5.95 -14.94 0.43
C LYS A 271 -6.17 -14.17 -0.89
N LEU A 272 -7.32 -14.41 -1.51
CA LEU A 272 -7.89 -13.48 -2.47
C LEU A 272 -8.36 -12.24 -1.72
N GLN A 273 -7.84 -11.08 -2.10
CA GLN A 273 -7.96 -9.86 -1.30
C GLN A 273 -8.21 -8.60 -2.11
N VAL A 274 -8.71 -7.62 -1.35
CA VAL A 274 -8.69 -6.20 -1.63
C VAL A 274 -7.81 -5.55 -0.56
N GLN A 275 -6.90 -4.65 -0.93
CA GLN A 275 -5.90 -4.10 0.01
C GLN A 275 -6.54 -3.38 1.20
N GLU A 276 -7.63 -2.66 0.97
CA GLU A 276 -8.42 -1.97 2.00
C GLU A 276 -8.97 -2.99 3.03
N ARG A 277 -9.47 -4.13 2.54
CA ARG A 277 -9.98 -5.22 3.39
C ARG A 277 -8.85 -5.88 4.18
N LEU A 278 -7.74 -6.19 3.51
CA LEU A 278 -6.52 -6.71 4.14
C LEU A 278 -6.05 -5.82 5.30
N THR A 279 -5.96 -4.51 5.06
CA THR A 279 -5.52 -3.52 6.06
C THR A 279 -6.44 -3.51 7.28
N ARG A 280 -7.75 -3.46 7.05
CA ARG A 280 -8.76 -3.49 8.11
C ARG A 280 -8.72 -4.78 8.92
N GLN A 281 -8.63 -5.93 8.24
CA GLN A 281 -8.58 -7.24 8.90
C GLN A 281 -7.35 -7.37 9.81
N ILE A 282 -6.18 -6.93 9.33
CA ILE A 282 -4.95 -6.92 10.16
C ILE A 282 -5.15 -6.02 11.37
N ALA A 283 -5.72 -4.81 11.21
CA ALA A 283 -5.97 -3.89 12.31
C ALA A 283 -6.94 -4.48 13.34
N GLU A 284 -8.06 -5.06 12.90
CA GLU A 284 -9.08 -5.68 13.77
C GLU A 284 -8.49 -6.85 14.57
N THR A 285 -7.74 -7.75 13.93
CA THR A 285 -7.09 -8.87 14.63
C THR A 285 -6.01 -8.39 15.58
N ALA A 286 -5.12 -7.49 15.15
CA ALA A 286 -4.10 -6.92 16.02
C ALA A 286 -4.73 -6.22 17.24
N SER A 287 -5.80 -5.45 17.01
CA SER A 287 -6.56 -4.75 18.06
C SER A 287 -7.12 -5.71 19.11
N SER A 288 -7.71 -6.84 18.70
CA SER A 288 -8.21 -7.86 19.61
C SER A 288 -7.13 -8.48 20.51
N LEU A 289 -5.87 -8.49 20.05
CA LEU A 289 -4.73 -9.04 20.79
C LEU A 289 -3.98 -7.99 21.64
N LEU A 290 -4.08 -6.71 21.24
CA LEU A 290 -3.27 -5.60 21.76
C LEU A 290 -4.05 -4.58 22.61
N GLY A 291 -5.36 -4.74 22.76
CA GLY A 291 -6.17 -3.89 23.64
C GLY A 291 -6.71 -2.62 22.97
N GLY A 292 -7.11 -2.70 21.69
CA GLY A 292 -7.96 -1.70 21.05
C GLY A 292 -7.26 -0.56 20.30
N ASP A 293 -6.09 -0.14 20.78
CA ASP A 293 -5.39 1.04 20.27
C ASP A 293 -4.35 0.67 19.19
N VAL A 294 -4.79 0.58 17.93
CA VAL A 294 -3.94 0.10 16.81
C VAL A 294 -4.06 0.99 15.58
N ILE A 295 -2.94 1.23 14.90
CA ILE A 295 -2.84 1.82 13.57
C ILE A 295 -2.12 0.83 12.64
N VAL A 296 -2.66 0.62 11.45
CA VAL A 296 -2.05 -0.24 10.42
C VAL A 296 -1.95 0.55 9.13
N VAL A 297 -0.76 0.60 8.55
CA VAL A 297 -0.50 1.14 7.22
C VAL A 297 0.00 0.01 6.33
N VAL A 298 -0.67 -0.21 5.21
CA VAL A 298 -0.26 -1.19 4.19
C VAL A 298 0.10 -0.43 2.93
N GLU A 299 1.27 -0.73 2.39
CA GLU A 299 1.71 -0.22 1.10
C GLU A 299 1.93 -1.38 0.14
N ALA A 300 1.39 -1.27 -1.08
CA ALA A 300 1.54 -2.33 -2.05
C ALA A 300 1.59 -1.85 -3.50
N ASN A 301 2.26 -2.66 -4.31
CA ASN A 301 2.25 -2.55 -5.76
C ASN A 301 1.34 -3.64 -6.33
N HIS A 302 0.47 -3.25 -7.26
CA HIS A 302 -0.54 -4.13 -7.84
C HIS A 302 -0.17 -4.51 -9.27
N THR A 303 0.16 -5.77 -9.52
CA THR A 303 0.49 -6.19 -10.89
C THR A 303 -0.69 -6.03 -11.85
N CYS A 304 -1.93 -6.12 -11.36
CA CYS A 304 -3.13 -5.86 -12.15
C CYS A 304 -3.27 -4.41 -12.66
N MET A 305 -2.55 -3.46 -12.06
CA MET A 305 -2.48 -2.06 -12.51
C MET A 305 -1.36 -1.83 -13.53
N ILE A 306 -0.42 -2.78 -13.64
CA ILE A 306 0.83 -2.64 -14.41
C ILE A 306 0.75 -3.48 -15.70
N SER A 307 0.34 -4.74 -15.61
CA SER A 307 0.43 -5.70 -16.72
C SER A 307 -0.77 -5.68 -17.65
N ARG A 308 -1.76 -4.83 -17.41
CA ARG A 308 -2.98 -4.74 -18.22
C ARG A 308 -3.66 -3.39 -18.09
N GLY A 309 -4.44 -3.05 -19.13
CA GLY A 309 -5.46 -2.02 -19.07
C GLY A 309 -4.91 -0.60 -18.93
N ILE A 310 -4.70 -0.14 -17.69
CA ILE A 310 -4.28 1.24 -17.40
C ILE A 310 -2.76 1.42 -17.37
N GLU A 311 -2.01 0.32 -17.20
CA GLU A 311 -0.56 0.21 -17.41
C GLU A 311 0.26 1.29 -16.70
N LYS A 312 0.01 1.51 -15.40
CA LYS A 312 0.70 2.51 -14.58
C LYS A 312 1.91 1.91 -13.87
N PHE A 313 3.01 1.84 -14.60
CA PHE A 313 4.33 1.51 -14.02
C PHE A 313 4.69 2.49 -12.90
N GLY A 314 5.23 1.96 -11.80
CA GLY A 314 5.58 2.77 -10.62
C GLY A 314 4.39 3.19 -9.75
N SER A 315 3.16 2.84 -10.12
CA SER A 315 1.99 3.08 -9.25
C SER A 315 2.10 2.25 -7.96
N SER A 316 1.79 2.90 -6.84
CA SER A 316 1.70 2.25 -5.53
C SER A 316 0.43 2.69 -4.82
N THR A 317 -0.04 1.89 -3.88
CA THR A 317 -1.24 2.17 -3.11
C THR A 317 -0.93 2.02 -1.64
N ALA A 318 -1.23 3.05 -0.86
CA ALA A 318 -1.18 3.02 0.60
C ALA A 318 -2.60 3.03 1.17
N THR A 319 -2.84 2.21 2.18
CA THR A 319 -4.12 2.13 2.89
C THR A 319 -3.85 2.19 4.38
N ILE A 320 -4.68 2.94 5.11
CA ILE A 320 -4.58 3.15 6.55
C ILE A 320 -5.85 2.66 7.25
N ALA A 321 -5.69 1.93 8.35
CA ALA A 321 -6.77 1.60 9.27
C ALA A 321 -6.37 2.01 10.69
N VAL A 322 -7.26 2.72 11.38
CA VAL A 322 -7.04 3.23 12.74
C VAL A 322 -8.17 2.74 13.65
N LEU A 323 -7.80 2.28 14.84
CA LEU A 323 -8.68 1.77 15.88
C LEU A 323 -8.27 2.36 17.24
N GLY A 324 -9.25 2.46 18.15
CA GLY A 324 -9.05 2.99 19.49
C GLY A 324 -8.58 4.45 19.47
N ARG A 325 -7.61 4.78 20.32
CA ARG A 325 -7.07 6.13 20.45
C ARG A 325 -6.51 6.71 19.15
N PHE A 326 -5.98 5.89 18.23
CA PHE A 326 -5.50 6.40 16.93
C PHE A 326 -6.62 7.03 16.09
N SER A 327 -7.88 6.62 16.28
CA SER A 327 -9.02 7.20 15.57
C SER A 327 -9.35 8.62 16.03
N THR A 328 -9.06 8.96 17.30
CA THR A 328 -9.42 10.24 17.92
C THR A 328 -8.23 11.15 18.22
N ASP A 329 -7.00 10.64 18.14
CA ASP A 329 -5.76 11.36 18.45
C ASP A 329 -4.89 11.55 17.18
N PRO A 330 -5.02 12.69 16.48
CA PRO A 330 -4.20 13.03 15.33
C PRO A 330 -2.70 13.10 15.63
N ALA A 331 -2.31 13.52 16.83
CA ALA A 331 -0.91 13.64 17.20
C ALA A 331 -0.27 12.26 17.33
N ALA A 332 -0.99 11.28 17.89
CA ALA A 332 -0.54 9.89 17.92
C ALA A 332 -0.39 9.30 16.51
N ARG A 333 -1.34 9.58 15.59
CA ARG A 333 -1.22 9.15 14.19
C ARG A 333 0.00 9.78 13.52
N ALA A 334 0.16 11.09 13.61
CA ALA A 334 1.29 11.80 13.01
C ALA A 334 2.63 11.26 13.54
N LYS A 335 2.75 11.03 14.86
CA LYS A 335 3.95 10.46 15.48
C LYS A 335 4.27 9.05 14.95
N PHE A 336 3.27 8.22 14.72
CA PHE A 336 3.48 6.90 14.09
C PHE A 336 3.84 7.02 12.62
N LEU A 337 3.12 7.81 11.83
CA LEU A 337 3.39 7.95 10.39
C LEU A 337 4.79 8.50 10.12
N GLN A 338 5.27 9.41 10.98
CA GLN A 338 6.64 9.95 10.90
C GLN A 338 7.73 8.96 11.33
N SER A 339 7.38 7.89 12.06
CA SER A 339 8.35 6.86 12.44
C SER A 339 8.56 5.80 11.35
N ILE A 340 7.69 5.76 10.33
CA ILE A 340 7.82 4.88 9.17
C ILE A 340 9.05 5.31 8.37
N PRO A 341 10.04 4.42 8.13
CA PRO A 341 11.26 4.77 7.42
C PRO A 341 10.98 5.11 5.97
N ASN A 342 11.71 6.10 5.44
CA ASN A 342 11.66 6.43 4.03
C ASN A 342 12.19 5.26 3.20
N THR A 343 11.30 4.63 2.43
CA THR A 343 11.63 3.54 1.49
C THR A 343 12.67 3.94 0.44
N ALA A 344 12.81 5.24 0.15
CA ALA A 344 13.85 5.79 -0.72
C ALA A 344 15.27 5.73 -0.11
N VAL A 345 15.42 5.54 1.20
CA VAL A 345 16.71 5.57 1.91
C VAL A 345 17.19 4.17 2.32
N SER A 346 16.27 3.21 2.48
CA SER A 346 16.59 1.86 2.97
C SER A 346 17.01 0.85 1.89
N GLY A 347 17.08 1.28 0.62
CA GLY A 347 17.60 0.48 -0.50
C GLY A 347 19.03 0.85 -0.92
N ARG A 348 19.89 1.23 0.04
CA ARG A 348 21.33 1.44 -0.19
C ARG A 348 22.11 0.14 -0.05
#